data_AF-A0A7S2VKL7-F1
#
_entry.id   AF-A0A7S2VKL7-F1
#
_cell.length_a   1.000
_cell.length_b   1.000
_cell.length_c   1.000
_cell.angle_alpha   90.00
_cell.angle_beta   90.00
_cell.angle_gamma   90.00
#
_symmetry.space_group_name_H-M   'P 1'
#
loop_
_entity.id
_entity.type
_entity.pdbx_description
1 polymer ?
#
loop_
_entity_poly.entity_id
_entity_poly.type
_entity_poly.pdbx_seq_one_letter_code
_entity_poly.pdbx_strand_id
1 'polypeptide(L)'
;KGRTLVVDGKLTHLKGVNWNPVPKGGVHPRDLDFRGFVEADSDLMLAAGINAVRTYETIEDREVLDILWKKKIFVLNSVYINAKVPTGAVVGKVRALRDHPAVLMWVVGNEWNYNGFFVGFS
;
A
#
# COMPACT_ATOMS: atom_id res chain seq x y z
N LYS A 1 9.45 -10.94 -25.48
CA LYS A 1 8.63 -9.82 -24.94
C LYS A 1 8.09 -10.25 -23.57
N GLY A 2 7.98 -9.33 -22.61
CA GLY A 2 6.94 -9.43 -21.57
C GLY A 2 7.32 -10.14 -20.26
N ARG A 3 8.08 -9.45 -19.41
CA ARG A 3 8.10 -9.58 -17.94
C ARG A 3 8.47 -8.22 -17.34
N THR A 4 7.79 -7.19 -17.82
CA THR A 4 8.15 -5.79 -17.58
C THR A 4 6.91 -5.06 -17.08
N LEU A 5 7.07 -4.29 -16.02
CA LEU A 5 6.06 -3.32 -15.63
C LEU A 5 6.20 -2.09 -16.53
N VAL A 6 5.12 -1.70 -17.18
CA VAL A 6 5.09 -0.55 -18.08
C VAL A 6 3.97 0.38 -17.63
N VAL A 7 4.31 1.64 -17.34
CA VAL A 7 3.37 2.70 -16.97
C VAL A 7 3.52 3.81 -18.00
N ASP A 8 2.40 4.23 -18.61
CA ASP A 8 2.37 5.26 -19.67
C ASP A 8 3.39 5.01 -20.80
N GLY A 9 3.49 3.75 -21.23
CA GLY A 9 4.40 3.32 -22.30
C GLY A 9 5.88 3.25 -21.91
N LYS A 10 6.24 3.52 -20.64
CA LYS A 10 7.62 3.49 -20.15
C LYS A 10 7.89 2.31 -19.23
N LEU A 11 9.02 1.64 -19.46
CA LEU A 11 9.52 0.62 -18.55
C LEU A 11 9.70 1.21 -17.15
N THR A 12 9.08 0.59 -16.16
CA THR A 12 9.02 1.09 -14.79
C THR A 12 9.80 0.18 -13.86
N HIS A 13 10.79 0.76 -13.17
CA HIS A 13 11.54 0.09 -12.10
C HIS A 13 11.03 0.63 -10.76
N LEU A 14 10.41 -0.23 -9.96
CA LEU A 14 9.93 0.13 -8.63
C LEU A 14 11.08 0.05 -7.61
N LYS A 15 11.38 1.18 -6.99
CA LYS A 15 12.24 1.32 -5.81
C LYS A 15 11.31 1.44 -4.62
N GLY A 16 10.78 0.30 -4.19
CA GLY A 16 9.68 0.21 -3.24
C GLY A 16 10.12 -0.03 -1.80
N VAL A 17 9.33 0.49 -0.86
CA VAL A 17 9.39 0.11 0.57
C VAL A 17 8.01 -0.33 1.07
N ASN A 18 7.98 -1.13 2.14
CA ASN A 18 6.73 -1.33 2.88
C ASN A 18 6.59 -0.17 3.89
N TRP A 19 5.45 0.50 3.89
CA TRP A 19 5.18 1.66 4.73
C TRP A 19 4.06 1.34 5.73
N ASN A 20 4.34 1.61 7.01
CA ASN A 20 3.45 1.36 8.14
C ASN A 20 3.64 2.50 9.16
N PRO A 21 2.97 3.65 8.98
CA PRO A 21 3.17 4.83 9.80
C PRO A 21 2.53 4.64 11.18
N VAL A 22 3.26 3.98 12.07
CA VAL A 22 2.91 3.80 13.48
C VAL A 22 3.94 4.57 14.30
N PRO A 23 3.53 5.49 15.20
CA PRO A 23 4.45 6.25 16.02
C PRO A 23 5.25 5.32 16.94
N LYS A 24 6.42 5.79 17.38
CA LYS A 24 7.23 5.07 18.37
C LYS A 24 6.40 4.79 19.64
N GLY A 25 6.32 3.52 20.03
CA GLY A 25 5.52 3.06 21.16
C GLY A 25 4.06 2.70 20.82
N GLY A 26 3.61 2.96 19.59
CA GLY A 26 2.31 2.53 19.08
C GLY A 26 2.27 1.07 18.63
N VAL A 27 1.06 0.60 18.32
CA VAL A 27 0.75 -0.78 17.94
C VAL A 27 -0.07 -0.80 16.64
N HIS A 28 0.42 -1.55 15.65
CA HIS A 28 -0.33 -1.82 14.43
C HIS A 28 -1.50 -2.81 14.70
N PRO A 29 -2.68 -2.63 14.06
CA PRO A 29 -3.06 -1.50 13.22
C PRO A 29 -3.70 -0.33 13.99
N ARG A 30 -3.88 -0.46 15.31
CA ARG A 30 -4.63 0.49 16.14
C ARG A 30 -4.11 1.93 16.06
N ASP A 31 -2.79 2.10 16.07
CA ASP A 31 -2.15 3.41 16.12
C ASP A 31 -1.59 3.84 14.75
N LEU A 32 -2.12 3.27 13.67
CA LEU A 32 -1.79 3.71 12.30
C LEU A 32 -2.27 5.14 12.06
N ASP A 33 -1.36 5.99 11.58
CA ASP A 33 -1.67 7.37 11.24
C ASP A 33 -1.06 7.74 9.88
N PHE A 34 -1.76 7.40 8.80
CA PHE A 34 -1.30 7.78 7.47
C PHE A 34 -1.24 9.30 7.29
N ARG A 35 -2.25 10.04 7.79
CA ARG A 35 -2.37 11.48 7.55
C ARG A 35 -1.31 12.28 8.30
N GLY A 36 -1.02 11.94 9.55
CA GLY A 36 -0.03 12.63 10.36
C GLY A 36 1.41 12.43 9.88
N PHE A 37 1.70 11.32 9.21
CA PHE A 37 3.07 10.96 8.81
C PHE A 37 3.36 11.12 7.32
N VAL A 38 2.34 11.14 6.44
CA VAL A 38 2.55 11.10 4.99
C VAL A 38 3.51 12.19 4.50
N GLU A 39 3.43 13.42 5.01
CA GLU A 39 4.29 14.51 4.52
C GLU A 39 5.77 14.24 4.81
N ALA A 40 6.11 14.04 6.08
CA ALA A 40 7.49 13.83 6.52
C ALA A 40 8.08 12.52 5.96
N ASP A 41 7.32 11.43 6.01
CA ASP A 41 7.80 10.13 5.55
C ASP A 41 8.03 10.14 4.03
N SER A 42 7.13 10.75 3.26
CA SER A 42 7.28 10.82 1.80
C SER A 42 8.39 11.78 1.35
N ASP A 43 8.72 12.81 2.15
CA ASP A 43 9.90 13.65 1.89
C ASP A 43 11.21 12.85 2.04
N LEU A 44 11.30 12.01 3.08
CA LEU A 44 12.44 11.10 3.26
C LEU A 44 12.52 10.05 2.15
N MET A 45 11.37 9.48 1.75
CA MET A 45 11.30 8.55 0.63
C MET A 45 11.80 9.19 -0.66
N LEU A 46 11.35 10.42 -0.95
CA LEU A 46 11.76 11.17 -2.13
C LEU A 46 13.28 11.42 -2.12
N ALA A 47 13.83 11.85 -0.98
CA ALA A 47 15.27 12.07 -0.81
C ALA A 47 16.10 10.78 -1.00
N ALA A 48 15.55 9.62 -0.60
CA ALA A 48 16.16 8.31 -0.82
C ALA A 48 15.94 7.75 -2.24
N GLY A 49 15.18 8.44 -3.10
CA GLY A 49 14.86 8.00 -4.45
C GLY A 49 13.86 6.85 -4.52
N ILE A 50 13.07 6.64 -3.47
CA ILE A 50 11.94 5.70 -3.43
C ILE A 50 10.81 6.25 -4.31
N ASN A 51 10.19 5.37 -5.09
CA ASN A 51 9.09 5.75 -6.00
C ASN A 51 7.85 4.87 -5.85
N ALA A 52 7.83 3.99 -4.85
CA ALA A 52 6.66 3.15 -4.56
C ALA A 52 6.58 2.79 -3.08
N VAL A 53 5.36 2.65 -2.58
CA VAL A 53 5.08 2.09 -1.25
C VAL A 53 4.08 0.95 -1.36
N ARG A 54 4.26 -0.08 -0.54
CA ARG A 54 3.22 -1.06 -0.20
C ARG A 54 2.77 -0.81 1.23
N THR A 55 1.48 -0.86 1.50
CA THR A 55 0.94 -0.72 2.86
C THR A 55 0.46 -2.05 3.42
N TYR A 56 0.36 -2.15 4.75
CA TYR A 56 -0.23 -3.31 5.43
C TYR A 56 -1.74 -3.17 5.66
N GLU A 57 -2.25 -1.94 5.73
CA GLU A 57 -3.67 -1.62 5.73
C GLU A 57 -4.01 -0.74 4.52
N THR A 58 -5.30 -0.67 4.16
CA THR A 58 -5.75 0.17 3.06
C THR A 58 -5.57 1.65 3.39
N ILE A 59 -4.88 2.40 2.53
CA ILE A 59 -5.01 3.88 2.54
C ILE A 59 -6.37 4.21 1.93
N GLU A 60 -7.30 4.70 2.75
CA GLU A 60 -8.64 5.13 2.31
C GLU A 60 -8.76 6.64 2.12
N ASP A 61 -7.82 7.39 2.69
CA ASP A 61 -7.77 8.84 2.63
C ASP A 61 -7.14 9.30 1.30
N ARG A 62 -7.93 10.00 0.47
CA ARG A 62 -7.46 10.48 -0.84
C ARG A 62 -6.40 11.56 -0.72
N GLU A 63 -6.40 12.39 0.32
CA GLU A 63 -5.37 13.42 0.46
C GLU A 63 -3.99 12.81 0.75
N VAL A 64 -3.94 11.68 1.47
CA VAL A 64 -2.69 10.90 1.63
C VAL A 64 -2.19 10.43 0.27
N LEU A 65 -3.09 9.93 -0.59
CA LEU A 65 -2.74 9.50 -1.94
C LEU A 65 -2.31 10.68 -2.83
N ASP A 66 -2.94 11.85 -2.71
CA ASP A 66 -2.57 13.07 -3.42
C ASP A 66 -1.14 13.53 -3.06
N ILE A 67 -0.79 13.51 -1.77
CA ILE A 67 0.55 13.87 -1.29
C ILE A 67 1.61 12.93 -1.86
N LEU A 68 1.37 11.62 -1.81
CA LEU A 68 2.26 10.61 -2.41
C LEU A 68 2.38 10.80 -3.93
N TRP A 69 1.26 11.07 -4.61
CA TRP A 69 1.25 11.27 -6.05
C TRP A 69 2.01 12.51 -6.49
N LYS A 70 1.89 13.62 -5.76
CA LYS A 70 2.65 14.85 -6.01
C LYS A 70 4.17 14.60 -5.98
N LYS A 71 4.61 13.63 -5.17
CA LYS A 71 6.01 13.19 -5.05
C LYS A 71 6.36 12.02 -6.00
N LYS A 72 5.43 11.63 -6.88
CA LYS A 72 5.55 10.52 -7.85
C LYS A 72 5.82 9.16 -7.19
N ILE A 73 5.23 8.95 -6.02
CA ILE A 73 5.29 7.69 -5.29
C ILE A 73 4.03 6.90 -5.59
N PHE A 74 4.19 5.76 -6.25
CA PHE A 74 3.09 4.82 -6.51
C PHE A 74 2.70 4.05 -5.26
N VAL A 75 1.44 3.63 -5.17
CA VAL A 75 0.88 2.89 -4.05
C VAL A 75 0.44 1.51 -4.52
N LEU A 76 1.00 0.48 -3.90
CA LEU A 76 0.53 -0.89 -3.93
C LEU A 76 -0.38 -1.06 -2.70
N ASN A 77 -1.65 -0.70 -2.87
CA ASN A 77 -2.58 -0.50 -1.76
C ASN A 77 -3.19 -1.85 -1.34
N SER A 78 -2.96 -2.26 -0.09
CA SER A 78 -3.51 -3.50 0.45
C SER A 78 -5.00 -3.37 0.70
N VAL A 79 -5.81 -4.28 0.16
CA VAL A 79 -7.29 -4.24 0.27
C VAL A 79 -7.91 -5.48 0.89
N TYR A 80 -7.16 -6.58 0.98
CA TYR A 80 -7.67 -7.83 1.56
C TYR A 80 -6.59 -8.58 2.33
N ILE A 81 -6.27 -8.09 3.53
CA ILE A 81 -5.20 -8.64 4.38
C ILE A 81 -5.69 -9.58 5.48
N ASN A 82 -7.01 -9.66 5.68
CA ASN A 82 -7.63 -10.52 6.70
C ASN A 82 -8.88 -11.18 6.11
N ALA A 83 -8.95 -12.52 6.17
CA ALA A 83 -10.01 -13.32 5.53
C ALA A 83 -11.38 -13.11 6.19
N LYS A 84 -11.39 -12.52 7.38
CA LYS A 84 -12.62 -12.16 8.09
C LYS A 84 -13.30 -10.92 7.49
N VAL A 85 -12.60 -10.16 6.65
CA VAL A 85 -13.18 -8.98 5.98
C VAL A 85 -14.13 -9.44 4.89
N PRO A 86 -15.41 -9.03 4.89
CA PRO A 86 -16.34 -9.39 3.82
C PRO A 86 -15.87 -8.84 2.47
N THR A 87 -16.00 -9.64 1.42
CA THR A 87 -15.58 -9.25 0.06
C THR A 87 -16.30 -7.99 -0.45
N GLY A 88 -17.54 -7.74 -0.02
CA GLY A 88 -18.27 -6.50 -0.32
C GLY A 88 -17.55 -5.24 0.20
N ALA A 89 -16.93 -5.32 1.39
CA ALA A 89 -16.16 -4.20 1.93
C ALA A 89 -14.88 -3.96 1.11
N VAL A 90 -14.20 -5.03 0.69
CA VAL A 90 -13.03 -4.96 -0.22
C VAL A 90 -13.39 -4.25 -1.52
N VAL A 91 -14.51 -4.65 -2.15
CA VAL A 91 -15.00 -4.02 -3.39
C VAL A 91 -15.34 -2.55 -3.17
N GLY A 92 -15.91 -2.20 -2.02
CA GLY A 92 -16.18 -0.81 -1.63
C GLY A 92 -14.92 0.05 -1.64
N LYS A 93 -13.85 -0.41 -0.97
CA LYS A 93 -12.56 0.29 -0.91
C LYS A 93 -11.95 0.50 -2.29
N VAL A 94 -11.93 -0.55 -3.13
CA VAL A 94 -11.42 -0.45 -4.51
C VAL A 94 -12.23 0.57 -5.31
N ARG A 95 -13.57 0.55 -5.23
CA ARG A 95 -14.42 1.50 -5.97
C ARG A 95 -14.20 2.95 -5.57
N ALA A 96 -13.94 3.21 -4.29
CA ALA A 96 -13.72 4.57 -3.77
C ALA A 96 -12.41 5.21 -4.25
N LEU A 97 -11.45 4.40 -4.73
CA LEU A 97 -10.05 4.83 -4.93
C LEU A 97 -9.47 4.43 -6.29
N ARG A 98 -10.15 3.59 -7.08
CA ARG A 98 -9.66 3.03 -8.37
C ARG A 98 -9.28 4.08 -9.42
N ASP A 99 -9.79 5.29 -9.29
CA ASP A 99 -9.55 6.42 -10.16
C ASP A 99 -8.35 7.28 -9.72
N HIS A 100 -7.78 7.00 -8.54
CA HIS A 100 -6.66 7.77 -8.02
C HIS A 100 -5.34 7.35 -8.70
N PRO A 101 -4.61 8.27 -9.35
CA PRO A 101 -3.43 7.93 -10.17
C PRO A 101 -2.24 7.37 -9.36
N ALA A 102 -2.16 7.68 -8.07
CA ALA A 102 -1.18 7.06 -7.18
C ALA A 102 -1.32 5.54 -7.08
N VAL A 103 -2.54 4.98 -7.18
CA VAL A 103 -2.77 3.56 -6.97
C VAL A 103 -2.35 2.78 -8.21
N LEU A 104 -1.24 2.06 -8.10
CA LEU A 104 -0.67 1.28 -9.19
C LEU A 104 -1.20 -0.15 -9.20
N MET A 105 -1.38 -0.75 -8.01
CA MET A 105 -1.85 -2.13 -7.86
C MET A 105 -2.66 -2.29 -6.57
N TRP A 106 -3.53 -3.30 -6.57
CA TRP A 106 -4.28 -3.75 -5.39
C TRP A 106 -3.63 -5.01 -4.82
N VAL A 107 -3.25 -4.98 -3.55
CA VAL A 107 -2.63 -6.13 -2.89
C VAL A 107 -3.69 -6.95 -2.15
N VAL A 108 -3.82 -8.20 -2.56
CA VAL A 108 -4.72 -9.19 -1.97
C VAL A 108 -3.88 -10.08 -1.05
N GLY A 109 -3.67 -9.64 0.19
CA GLY A 109 -3.03 -10.44 1.22
C GLY A 109 -1.71 -9.94 1.76
N ASN A 110 -1.32 -10.60 2.83
CA ASN A 110 0.04 -10.68 3.33
C ASN A 110 0.24 -12.09 3.88
N GLU A 111 1.19 -12.85 3.33
CA GLU A 111 1.58 -14.17 3.85
C GLU A 111 0.42 -15.16 4.04
N TRP A 112 -0.50 -15.20 3.07
CA TRP A 112 -1.53 -16.22 3.05
C TRP A 112 -0.92 -17.63 3.07
N ASN A 113 -1.30 -18.42 4.06
CA ASN A 113 -0.91 -19.81 4.18
C ASN A 113 -1.74 -20.69 3.23
N TYR A 114 -1.51 -20.59 1.92
CA TYR A 114 -2.25 -21.35 0.91
C TYR A 114 -1.95 -22.86 0.92
N ASN A 115 -0.80 -23.28 1.45
CA ASN A 115 -0.36 -24.67 1.49
C ASN A 115 -0.63 -25.36 2.85
N GLY A 116 -1.12 -24.62 3.85
CA GLY A 116 -1.45 -25.17 5.17
C GLY A 116 -0.26 -25.46 6.08
N PHE A 117 0.98 -25.13 5.69
CA PHE A 117 2.17 -25.50 6.48
C PHE A 117 2.31 -24.76 7.82
N PHE A 118 1.61 -23.64 7.99
CA PHE A 118 1.59 -22.89 9.24
C PHE A 118 0.36 -23.18 10.12
N VAL A 119 -0.45 -24.20 9.80
CA VAL A 119 -1.59 -24.60 10.65
C VAL A 119 -1.08 -25.36 11.87
N GLY A 120 -1.35 -24.87 13.08
CA GLY A 120 -1.03 -25.56 14.34
C GLY A 120 0.27 -25.14 15.03
N PHE A 121 1.01 -24.18 14.47
CA PHE A 121 2.07 -23.47 15.21
C PHE A 121 1.42 -22.32 16.00
N SER A 122 1.28 -22.49 17.31
CA SER A 122 0.86 -21.47 18.29
C SER A 122 1.89 -21.35 19.39
#